data_AF-A0A0R2TP13-F1
#
_entry.id   AF-A0A0R2TP13-F1
#
_cell.length_a   1.000
_cell.length_b   1.000
_cell.length_c   1.000
_cell.angle_alpha   90.00
_cell.angle_beta   90.00
_cell.angle_gamma   90.00
#
_symmetry.space_group_name_H-M   'P 1'
#
loop_
_entity.id
_entity.type
_entity.pdbx_description
1 polymer ?
#
loop_
_entity_poly.entity_id
_entity_poly.type
_entity_poly.pdbx_seq_one_letter_code
_entity_poly.pdbx_strand_id
1 'polypeptide(L)' 'MGYKHTNSKGKSYFLNSKDVELKGGRNQTIYYFSKDERAEACDLPSTKVVVESPKTGLPFCKGK' A
#
# COMPACT_ATOMS: atom_id res chain seq x y z
N MET A 1 13.52 0.11 5.54
CA MET A 1 12.42 0.11 6.52
C MET A 1 11.13 0.26 5.71
N GLY A 2 10.03 -0.36 6.14
CA GLY A 2 8.76 -0.23 5.41
C GLY A 2 7.85 0.80 6.07
N TYR A 3 7.03 1.49 5.27
CA TYR A 3 6.02 2.37 5.83
C TYR A 3 4.95 1.56 6.57
N LYS A 4 4.65 1.95 7.82
CA LYS A 4 3.63 1.34 8.67
C LYS A 4 2.48 2.31 8.90
N HIS A 5 1.26 1.84 8.69
CA HIS A 5 0.02 2.57 8.96
C HIS A 5 -0.81 1.86 10.02
N THR A 6 -1.22 2.58 11.06
CA THR A 6 -2.26 2.09 11.97
C THR A 6 -3.59 2.68 11.54
N ASN A 7 -4.55 1.83 11.18
CA ASN A 7 -5.84 2.30 10.74
C ASN A 7 -6.71 2.84 11.90
N SER A 8 -7.80 3.51 11.58
CA SER A 8 -8.82 3.99 12.53
C SER A 8 -9.40 2.92 13.46
N LYS A 9 -9.25 1.63 13.14
CA LYS A 9 -9.70 0.47 13.95
C LYS A 9 -8.56 -0.15 14.77
N GLY A 10 -7.41 0.51 14.89
CA GLY A 10 -6.25 0.05 15.67
C GLY A 10 -5.46 -1.10 15.05
N LYS A 11 -5.70 -1.45 13.78
CA LYS A 11 -4.98 -2.50 13.06
C LYS A 11 -3.78 -1.92 12.33
N SER A 12 -2.62 -2.53 12.54
CA SER A 12 -1.40 -2.19 11.81
C SER A 12 -1.38 -2.83 10.42
N TYR A 13 -0.94 -2.05 9.45
CA TYR A 13 -0.70 -2.46 8.08
C TYR A 13 0.65 -1.95 7.61
N PHE A 14 1.25 -2.69 6.69
CA PHE A 14 2.57 -2.40 6.13
C PHE A 14 2.45 -2.19 4.63
N LEU A 15 3.11 -1.15 4.13
CA LEU A 15 3.14 -0.83 2.72
C LEU A 15 4.19 -1.69 2.02
N ASN A 16 3.80 -2.29 0.91
CA ASN A 16 4.67 -3.05 0.03
C ASN A 16 4.52 -2.57 -1.41
N SER A 17 5.55 -2.80 -2.21
CA SER A 17 5.57 -2.51 -3.64
C SER A 17 5.90 -3.75 -4.45
N LYS A 18 5.19 -3.96 -5.55
CA LYS A 18 5.47 -5.05 -6.47
C LYS A 18 5.33 -4.60 -7.91
N ASP A 19 6.25 -5.02 -8.77
CA ASP A 19 6.10 -4.88 -10.21
C ASP A 19 5.21 -5.99 -10.73
N VAL A 20 4.11 -5.61 -11.37
CA VAL A 20 3.17 -6.54 -11.99
C VAL A 20 2.98 -6.19 -13.45
N GLU A 21 2.81 -7.23 -14.26
CA GLU A 21 2.39 -7.08 -15.65
C GLU A 21 0.85 -7.01 -15.68
N LEU A 22 0.32 -5.88 -16.11
CA LEU A 22 -1.12 -5.69 -16.27
C LEU A 22 -1.60 -6.36 -17.55
N LYS A 23 -2.90 -6.65 -17.58
CA LYS A 23 -3.59 -7.15 -18.77
C LYS A 23 -3.37 -6.16 -19.93
N GLY A 24 -2.63 -6.59 -20.94
CA GLY A 24 -2.18 -5.73 -22.05
C GLY A 24 -0.66 -5.56 -22.18
N GLY A 25 0.13 -6.27 -21.37
CA GLY A 25 1.60 -6.30 -21.49
C GLY A 25 2.31 -5.09 -20.88
N ARG A 26 1.59 -4.27 -20.10
CA ARG A 26 2.16 -3.08 -19.45
C ARG A 26 2.65 -3.43 -18.06
N ASN A 27 3.94 -3.21 -17.81
CA ASN A 27 4.50 -3.29 -16.46
C ASN A 27 4.11 -2.06 -15.65
N GLN A 28 3.66 -2.29 -14.41
CA GLN A 28 3.34 -1.24 -13.45
C GLN A 28 3.75 -1.67 -12.04
N THR A 29 4.42 -0.77 -11.32
CA THR A 29 4.63 -0.92 -9.88
C THR A 29 3.33 -0.61 -9.15
N ILE A 30 2.77 -1.61 -8.48
CA ILE A 30 1.63 -1.47 -7.60
C ILE A 30 2.08 -1.30 -6.15
N TYR A 31 1.27 -0.59 -5.38
CA TYR A 31 1.47 -0.36 -3.95
C TYR A 31 0.27 -0.92 -3.19
N TYR A 32 0.52 -1.76 -2.19
CA TYR A 32 -0.55 -2.43 -1.45
C TYR A 32 -0.20 -2.60 0.03
N PHE A 33 -1.25 -2.63 0.86
CA PHE A 33 -1.11 -2.81 2.31
C PHE A 33 -1.39 -4.27 2.71
N SER A 34 -0.48 -4.87 3.48
CA SER A 34 -0.63 -6.18 4.14
C SER A 34 -0.66 -6.03 5.66
N LYS A 35 -1.09 -7.07 6.39
CA LYS A 35 -1.06 -7.06 7.87
C LYS A 35 0.28 -7.50 8.45
N ASP A 36 1.08 -8.15 7.61
CA ASP A 36 2.41 -8.68 7.86
C ASP A 36 3.47 -7.84 7.11
N GLU A 37 4.67 -7.71 7.69
CA GLU A 37 5.82 -7.19 6.96
C GLU A 37 6.31 -8.24 5.96
N ARG A 38 6.55 -7.81 4.73
CA ARG A 38 7.05 -8.69 3.66
C ARG A 38 8.43 -8.21 3.21
N ALA A 39 9.13 -9.08 2.49
CA ALA A 39 10.39 -8.72 1.86
C ALA A 39 10.24 -7.55 0.85
N GLU A 40 9.04 -7.37 0.32
CA GLU A 40 8.66 -6.31 -0.62
C GLU A 40 8.26 -4.98 0.08
N ALA A 41 8.52 -4.86 1.38
CA ALA A 41 8.18 -3.66 2.14
C ALA A 41 8.87 -2.42 1.56
N CYS A 42 8.11 -1.33 1.45
CA CYS A 42 8.56 -0.11 0.79
C CYS A 42 8.13 1.13 1.59
N ASP A 43 8.86 2.22 1.40
CA ASP A 43 8.51 3.53 1.93
C ASP A 43 7.36 4.16 1.13
N LEU A 44 6.60 5.05 1.76
CA LEU A 44 5.53 5.78 1.07
C LEU A 44 6.13 6.81 0.11
N PRO A 45 5.91 6.70 -1.21
CA PRO A 45 6.44 7.67 -2.15
C PRO A 45 5.77 9.03 -1.97
N SER A 46 6.53 10.11 -2.17
CA SER A 46 6.11 11.51 -1.95
C SER A 46 4.90 11.96 -2.78
N THR A 47 4.62 11.26 -3.88
CA THR A 47 3.49 11.51 -4.79
C THR A 47 2.20 10.80 -4.37
N LYS A 48 2.24 10.02 -3.28
CA LYS A 48 1.09 9.27 -2.78
C LYS A 48 0.74 9.66 -1.36
N VAL A 49 -0.53 9.54 -1.04
CA VAL A 49 -1.08 9.69 0.31
C VAL A 49 -1.84 8.43 0.69
N VAL A 50 -1.85 8.11 1.98
CA VAL A 50 -2.58 6.96 2.51
C VAL A 50 -3.98 7.39 2.89
N VAL A 51 -4.97 6.68 2.35
CA VAL A 51 -6.38 6.90 2.64
C VAL A 51 -6.98 5.57 3.09
N GLU A 52 -7.91 5.61 4.05
CA GLU A 52 -8.62 4.42 4.50
C GLU A 52 -9.96 4.28 3.79
N SER A 53 -10.32 3.06 3.41
CA SER A 53 -11.67 2.77 2.92
C SER A 53 -12.68 2.97 4.07
N PRO A 54 -13.70 3.82 3.93
CA PRO A 54 -14.69 4.04 4.99
C PRO A 54 -15.45 2.76 5.38
N LYS A 55 -15.66 1.86 4.41
CA LYS A 55 -16.41 0.62 4.60
C LYS A 55 -15.60 -0.45 5.34
N THR A 56 -14.36 -0.68 4.92
CA THR A 56 -13.55 -1.80 5.45
C THR A 56 -12.53 -1.34 6.50
N GLY A 57 -12.09 -0.09 6.44
CA GLY A 57 -10.92 0.41 7.17
C GLY A 57 -9.60 -0.05 6.57
N LEU A 58 -9.61 -0.59 5.34
CA LEU A 58 -8.38 -0.99 4.64
C LEU A 58 -7.65 0.24 4.11
N PRO A 59 -6.38 0.46 4.46
CA PRO A 59 -5.57 1.52 3.89
C PRO A 59 -5.24 1.23 2.42
N PHE A 60 -5.23 2.27 1.60
CA PHE A 60 -4.79 2.23 0.21
C PHE A 60 -4.06 3.52 -0.16
N CYS A 61 -3.19 3.45 -1.16
CA CYS A 61 -2.48 4.61 -1.67
C CYS A 61 -3.33 5.35 -2.71
N LYS A 62 -3.50 6.66 -2.55
CA LYS A 62 -4.12 7.55 -3.53
C LYS A 62 -3.05 8.51 -4.08
N GLY A 63 -3.15 8.86 -5.36
CA GLY A 63 -2.32 9.94 -5.92
C GLY A 63 -2.63 11.24 -5.17
N LYS A 64 -1.58 12.03 -4.91
CA LYS A 64 -1.71 13.36 -4.31
C LYS A 64 -2.45 14.32 -5.23
#